data_AF-A0A3Q0FV19-F1
#
_entry.id   AF-A0A3Q0FV19-F1
#
_cell.length_a   1.000
_cell.length_b   1.000
_cell.length_c   1.000
_cell.angle_alpha   90.00
_cell.angle_beta   90.00
_cell.angle_gamma   90.00
#
_symmetry.space_group_name_H-M   'P 1'
#
loop_
_entity.id
_entity.type
_entity.pdbx_description
1 polymer ?
#
loop_
_entity_poly.entity_id
_entity_poly.type
_entity_poly.pdbx_seq_one_letter_code
_entity_poly.pdbx_strand_id
1 'polypeptide(L)'
;MRMLFLEQPLPQAAVAFWVKKEYVKEQEESSDVLSGLRLWHTQLLPGGLQGLVLNPIFKENLRIALLGGGKAWSDDTSQLGPDKHARDVPSLDKYAEERWEVILHFMVGSPSAAVSQDLAQLLIQAGLMKSTEPGEPPCITSAGFQFLLLDTSSQLWYFMLQYLQTAETRGMDLVEILSFLFQLSFSTLGKDYSVEGMSDSLLTFLQHLREFGLVFQRKRKSRRYYPTRLAINLSSGISGTTVDTHNQGFIIVETNYRIYAYTDSELQIALIALFSEMLYRFPNLVVAQVTRDSVQQAIANGITADQIIHFLRTRAHPVMLKQIPVLPPTITDQIRLWELERDRLRFSEGVLYNQFLSQVDFELLRNHARDLGVLVFENPAKRLMVVTPAGHSDVKRFWKRQKHST
;
A
#
# COMPACT_ATOMS: atom_id res chain seq x y z
N MET A 1 -25.19 -0.23 -17.91
CA MET A 1 -26.05 0.66 -18.72
C MET A 1 -27.26 -0.03 -19.35
N ARG A 2 -27.10 -1.10 -20.16
CA ARG A 2 -28.23 -1.77 -20.85
C ARG A 2 -29.37 -2.23 -19.93
N MET A 3 -29.05 -2.65 -18.71
CA MET A 3 -30.03 -3.11 -17.71
C MET A 3 -30.66 -1.99 -16.86
N LEU A 4 -30.19 -0.75 -16.97
CA LEU A 4 -30.63 0.34 -16.08
C LEU A 4 -32.12 0.68 -16.24
N PHE A 5 -32.65 0.55 -17.47
CA PHE A 5 -34.04 0.85 -17.80
C PHE A 5 -34.90 -0.41 -17.99
N LEU A 6 -34.33 -1.59 -17.75
CA LEU A 6 -35.06 -2.85 -17.82
C LEU A 6 -35.73 -3.11 -16.48
N GLU A 7 -37.04 -3.37 -16.50
CA GLU A 7 -37.80 -3.81 -15.33
C GLU A 7 -37.85 -5.35 -15.21
N GLN A 8 -37.59 -6.07 -16.30
CA GLN A 8 -37.58 -7.53 -16.30
C GLN A 8 -36.16 -8.13 -16.19
N PRO A 9 -36.00 -9.30 -15.55
CA PRO A 9 -34.72 -10.00 -15.50
C PRO A 9 -34.26 -10.40 -16.89
N LEU A 10 -32.97 -10.21 -17.16
CA LEU A 10 -32.39 -10.59 -18.45
C LEU A 10 -31.85 -12.03 -18.38
N PRO A 11 -32.17 -12.93 -19.31
CA PRO A 11 -31.60 -14.28 -19.32
C PRO A 11 -30.07 -14.25 -19.42
N GLN A 12 -29.37 -15.03 -18.58
CA GLN A 12 -27.90 -15.07 -18.59
C GLN A 12 -27.33 -15.53 -19.94
N ALA A 13 -28.02 -16.45 -20.62
CA ALA A 13 -27.66 -16.88 -21.97
C ALA A 13 -27.62 -15.70 -22.96
N ALA A 14 -28.54 -14.74 -22.85
CA ALA A 14 -28.57 -13.57 -23.73
C ALA A 14 -27.35 -12.65 -23.51
N VAL A 15 -26.87 -12.53 -22.27
CA VAL A 15 -25.65 -11.76 -21.97
C VAL A 15 -24.42 -12.42 -22.59
N ALA A 16 -24.32 -13.75 -22.50
CA ALA A 16 -23.22 -14.50 -23.13
C ALA A 16 -23.22 -14.34 -24.66
N PHE A 17 -24.39 -14.22 -25.29
CA PHE A 17 -24.50 -13.98 -26.73
C PHE A 17 -24.10 -12.57 -27.17
N TRP A 18 -24.02 -11.59 -26.27
CA TRP A 18 -23.61 -10.22 -26.63
C TRP A 18 -22.10 -10.09 -26.88
N VAL A 19 -21.31 -11.07 -26.46
CA VAL A 19 -19.85 -11.06 -26.56
C VAL A 19 -19.40 -11.97 -27.68
N LYS A 20 -18.40 -11.53 -28.44
CA LYS A 20 -17.77 -12.36 -29.47
C LYS A 20 -17.03 -13.53 -28.83
N LYS A 21 -16.99 -14.68 -29.50
CA LYS A 21 -16.33 -15.91 -29.00
C LYS A 21 -14.86 -15.74 -28.59
N GLU A 22 -14.16 -14.76 -29.15
CA GLU A 22 -12.76 -14.43 -28.84
C GLU A 22 -12.55 -13.86 -27.43
N TYR A 23 -13.55 -13.19 -26.85
CA TYR A 23 -13.43 -12.43 -25.58
C TYR A 23 -14.28 -13.03 -24.44
N VAL A 24 -14.60 -14.32 -24.50
CA VAL A 24 -15.44 -14.97 -23.48
C VAL A 24 -14.78 -14.97 -22.09
N LYS A 25 -13.45 -15.11 -22.03
CA LYS A 25 -12.70 -15.09 -20.75
C LYS A 25 -12.83 -13.75 -20.02
N GLU A 26 -12.67 -12.64 -20.73
CA GLU A 26 -12.83 -11.29 -20.15
C GLU A 26 -14.27 -11.04 -19.67
N GLN A 27 -15.25 -11.64 -20.35
CA GLN A 27 -16.65 -11.57 -19.94
C GLN A 27 -16.92 -12.38 -18.66
N GLU A 28 -16.29 -13.54 -18.50
CA GLU A 28 -16.37 -14.32 -17.27
C GLU A 28 -15.73 -13.56 -16.10
N GLU A 29 -14.51 -13.05 -16.28
CA GLU A 29 -13.80 -12.25 -15.27
C GLU A 29 -14.60 -11.01 -14.84
N SER A 30 -15.15 -10.25 -15.79
CA SER A 30 -15.98 -9.08 -15.47
C SER A 30 -17.30 -9.46 -14.80
N SER A 31 -17.93 -10.57 -15.19
CA SER A 31 -19.13 -11.08 -14.55
C SER A 31 -18.87 -11.52 -13.11
N ASP A 32 -17.73 -12.15 -12.86
CA ASP A 32 -17.29 -12.55 -11.52
C ASP A 32 -17.06 -11.34 -10.64
N VAL A 33 -16.41 -10.28 -11.15
CA VAL A 33 -16.24 -9.01 -10.41
C VAL A 33 -17.60 -8.36 -10.11
N LEU A 34 -18.51 -8.27 -11.08
CA LEU A 34 -19.84 -7.68 -10.89
C LEU A 34 -20.70 -8.46 -9.89
N SER A 35 -20.60 -9.79 -9.90
CA SER A 35 -21.29 -10.66 -8.95
C SER A 35 -20.65 -10.60 -7.55
N GLY A 36 -19.32 -10.53 -7.47
CA GLY A 36 -18.56 -10.36 -6.23
C GLY A 36 -18.88 -9.03 -5.53
N LEU A 37 -19.03 -7.95 -6.28
CA LEU A 37 -19.49 -6.64 -5.78
C LEU A 37 -21.00 -6.59 -5.47
N ARG A 38 -21.75 -7.67 -5.73
CA ARG A 38 -23.21 -7.76 -5.53
C ARG A 38 -24.00 -6.67 -6.26
N LEU A 39 -23.51 -6.25 -7.43
CA LEU A 39 -24.18 -5.24 -8.27
C LEU A 39 -25.38 -5.83 -9.02
N TRP A 40 -25.30 -7.11 -9.37
CA TRP A 40 -26.43 -7.91 -9.86
C TRP A 40 -26.51 -9.24 -9.12
N HIS A 41 -27.69 -9.86 -9.16
CA HIS A 41 -27.94 -11.18 -8.57
C HIS A 41 -28.67 -12.06 -9.56
N THR A 42 -28.46 -13.37 -9.43
CA THR A 42 -29.14 -14.37 -10.23
C THR A 42 -30.50 -14.66 -9.63
N GLN A 43 -31.55 -14.46 -10.42
CA GLN A 43 -32.93 -14.79 -10.08
C GLN A 43 -33.46 -15.83 -11.05
N LEU A 44 -34.18 -16.83 -10.55
CA LEU A 44 -34.83 -17.82 -11.41
C LEU A 44 -36.04 -17.20 -12.10
N LEU A 45 -36.04 -17.23 -13.44
CA LEU A 45 -37.16 -16.85 -14.27
C LEU A 45 -38.22 -17.96 -14.27
N PRO A 46 -39.50 -17.64 -14.56
CA PRO A 46 -40.54 -18.64 -14.80
C PRO A 46 -40.09 -19.56 -15.96
N GLY A 47 -39.83 -20.83 -15.66
CA GLY A 47 -39.24 -21.80 -16.62
C GLY A 47 -37.85 -22.33 -16.25
N GLY A 48 -37.30 -21.98 -15.10
CA GLY A 48 -36.04 -22.57 -14.59
C GLY A 48 -34.76 -21.99 -15.21
N LEU A 49 -34.89 -20.98 -16.08
CA LEU A 49 -33.77 -20.24 -16.63
C LEU A 49 -33.23 -19.24 -15.61
N GLN A 50 -31.91 -19.07 -15.58
CA GLN A 50 -31.25 -18.08 -14.73
C GLN A 50 -31.33 -16.69 -15.41
N GLY A 51 -31.98 -15.76 -14.72
CA GLY A 51 -32.05 -14.35 -15.08
C GLY A 51 -31.12 -13.51 -14.21
N LEU A 52 -30.56 -12.45 -14.78
CA LEU A 52 -29.74 -11.46 -14.10
C LEU A 52 -30.57 -10.22 -13.83
N VAL A 53 -30.56 -9.76 -12.58
CA VAL A 53 -31.24 -8.53 -12.13
C VAL A 53 -30.24 -7.63 -11.42
N LEU A 54 -30.21 -6.34 -11.77
CA LEU A 54 -29.43 -5.35 -11.04
C LEU A 54 -30.01 -5.14 -9.64
N ASN A 55 -29.15 -4.91 -8.66
CA ASN A 55 -29.59 -4.53 -7.32
C ASN A 55 -30.47 -3.27 -7.40
N PRO A 56 -31.71 -3.28 -6.87
CA PRO A 56 -32.65 -2.16 -7.00
C PRO A 56 -32.08 -0.85 -6.44
N ILE A 57 -31.35 -0.89 -5.32
CA ILE A 57 -30.74 0.30 -4.69
C ILE A 57 -29.70 0.91 -5.62
N PHE A 58 -28.85 0.07 -6.23
CA PHE A 58 -27.84 0.53 -7.18
C PHE A 58 -28.47 1.08 -8.47
N LYS A 59 -29.52 0.40 -8.99
CA LYS A 59 -30.27 0.82 -10.17
C LYS A 59 -30.89 2.20 -9.97
N GLU A 60 -31.53 2.44 -8.82
CA GLU A 60 -32.16 3.72 -8.49
C GLU A 60 -31.12 4.84 -8.33
N ASN A 61 -30.06 4.61 -7.55
CA ASN A 61 -29.01 5.61 -7.33
C ASN A 61 -28.26 5.97 -8.62
N LEU A 62 -27.98 4.99 -9.47
CA LEU A 62 -27.34 5.22 -10.77
C LEU A 62 -28.27 5.99 -11.73
N ARG A 63 -29.59 5.74 -11.68
CA ARG A 63 -30.57 6.51 -12.45
C ARG A 63 -30.63 7.95 -11.98
N ILE A 64 -30.61 8.19 -10.67
CA ILE A 64 -30.54 9.52 -10.07
C ILE A 64 -29.29 10.27 -10.54
N ALA A 65 -28.13 9.61 -10.53
CA ALA A 65 -26.87 10.21 -10.96
C ALA A 65 -26.88 10.62 -12.45
N LEU A 66 -27.57 9.88 -13.32
CA LEU A 66 -27.59 10.12 -14.76
C LEU A 66 -28.69 11.06 -15.24
N LEU A 67 -29.90 10.97 -14.67
CA LEU A 67 -31.07 11.74 -15.11
C LEU A 67 -31.36 12.94 -14.21
N GLY A 68 -30.67 13.07 -13.08
CA GLY A 68 -31.03 14.03 -12.03
C GLY A 68 -32.30 13.59 -11.27
N GLY A 69 -32.50 14.15 -10.07
CA GLY A 69 -33.66 13.84 -9.23
C GLY A 69 -33.34 13.44 -7.79
N GLY A 70 -32.07 13.46 -7.39
CA GLY A 70 -31.64 13.28 -6.00
C GLY A 70 -31.53 14.60 -5.24
N LYS A 71 -31.28 14.52 -3.91
CA LYS A 71 -30.85 15.69 -3.14
C LYS A 71 -29.55 16.23 -3.77
N ALA A 72 -29.51 17.53 -4.05
CA ALA A 72 -28.33 18.17 -4.60
C ALA A 72 -27.14 17.97 -3.62
N TRP A 73 -26.02 17.48 -4.14
CA TRP A 73 -24.78 17.31 -3.37
C TRP A 73 -24.18 18.63 -2.89
N SER A 74 -24.53 19.74 -3.54
CA SER A 74 -24.13 21.07 -3.11
C SER A 74 -24.96 21.47 -1.91
N ASP A 75 -24.37 21.28 -0.73
CA ASP A 75 -24.83 22.01 0.43
C ASP A 75 -24.66 23.49 0.12
N ASP A 76 -25.77 24.21 0.18
CA ASP A 76 -25.90 25.56 -0.34
C ASP A 76 -25.13 26.50 0.61
N THR A 77 -23.86 26.80 0.31
CA THR A 77 -23.06 27.78 1.08
C THR A 77 -23.65 29.20 1.01
N SER A 78 -24.75 29.37 0.27
CA SER A 78 -25.62 30.54 0.25
C SER A 78 -26.00 31.04 1.65
N GLN A 79 -26.17 30.14 2.63
CA GLN A 79 -26.48 30.51 4.02
C GLN A 79 -25.30 31.09 4.80
N LEU A 80 -24.07 30.79 4.39
CA LEU A 80 -22.86 31.20 5.12
C LEU A 80 -22.30 32.56 4.63
N GLY A 81 -22.75 33.05 3.47
CA GLY A 81 -22.28 34.30 2.84
C GLY A 81 -20.93 34.15 2.10
N PRO A 82 -20.46 35.19 1.36
CA PRO A 82 -19.18 35.11 0.64
C PRO A 82 -18.00 34.99 1.60
N ASP A 83 -17.07 34.06 1.33
CA ASP A 83 -15.85 33.93 2.15
C ASP A 83 -14.92 35.12 1.92
N LYS A 84 -14.66 35.89 2.98
CA LYS A 84 -13.69 36.99 2.98
C LYS A 84 -12.26 36.52 2.73
N HIS A 85 -11.98 35.23 2.92
CA HIS A 85 -10.65 34.62 2.76
C HIS A 85 -10.67 33.42 1.81
N ALA A 86 -11.47 33.51 0.75
CA ALA A 86 -11.45 32.54 -0.33
C ALA A 86 -10.01 32.28 -0.79
N ARG A 87 -9.68 31.00 -1.00
CA ARG A 87 -8.34 30.57 -1.41
C ARG A 87 -8.33 30.26 -2.89
N ASP A 88 -7.33 30.76 -3.57
CA ASP A 88 -7.10 30.45 -4.98
C ASP A 88 -6.65 28.99 -5.12
N VAL A 89 -7.03 28.38 -6.24
CA VAL A 89 -6.66 27.00 -6.58
C VAL A 89 -5.14 26.75 -6.46
N PRO A 90 -4.24 27.62 -6.95
CA PRO A 90 -2.80 27.38 -6.80
C PRO A 90 -2.30 27.40 -5.36
N SER A 91 -2.98 28.13 -4.47
CA SER A 91 -2.62 28.15 -3.04
C SER A 91 -3.05 26.87 -2.32
N LEU A 92 -4.16 26.27 -2.76
CA LEU A 92 -4.63 24.97 -2.26
C LEU A 92 -3.72 23.83 -2.73
N ASP A 93 -3.23 23.90 -3.96
CA ASP A 93 -2.30 22.92 -4.52
C ASP A 93 -0.98 22.90 -3.72
N LYS A 94 -0.36 24.07 -3.50
CA LYS A 94 0.86 24.19 -2.68
C LYS A 94 0.65 23.69 -1.25
N TYR A 95 -0.48 24.02 -0.64
CA TYR A 95 -0.83 23.54 0.70
C TYR A 95 -0.91 22.01 0.76
N ALA A 96 -1.53 21.39 -0.26
CA ALA A 96 -1.69 19.95 -0.32
C ALA A 96 -0.34 19.23 -0.48
N GLU A 97 0.51 19.74 -1.38
CA GLU A 97 1.86 19.22 -1.60
C GLU A 97 2.73 19.35 -0.35
N GLU A 98 2.83 20.54 0.26
CA GLU A 98 3.63 20.76 1.48
C GLU A 98 3.19 19.83 2.63
N ARG A 99 1.88 19.64 2.82
CA ARG A 99 1.35 18.75 3.87
C ARG A 99 1.67 17.30 3.61
N TRP A 100 1.51 16.86 2.37
CA TRP A 100 1.82 15.48 1.99
C TRP A 100 3.33 15.21 2.10
N GLU A 101 4.17 16.14 1.65
CA GLU A 101 5.62 16.03 1.78
C GLU A 101 6.09 15.93 3.22
N VAL A 102 5.48 16.66 4.17
CA VAL A 102 5.80 16.54 5.60
C VAL A 102 5.58 15.10 6.10
N ILE A 103 4.54 14.41 5.62
CA ILE A 103 4.27 13.01 5.99
C ILE A 103 5.35 12.10 5.41
N LEU A 104 5.72 12.30 4.14
CA LEU A 104 6.77 11.51 3.49
C LEU A 104 8.14 11.75 4.15
N HIS A 105 8.43 13.00 4.52
CA HIS A 105 9.64 13.37 5.26
C HIS A 105 9.72 12.73 6.65
N PHE A 106 8.58 12.55 7.32
CA PHE A 106 8.54 11.82 8.58
C PHE A 106 8.92 10.35 8.40
N MET A 107 8.47 9.71 7.31
CA MET A 107 8.84 8.31 7.02
C MET A 107 10.33 8.12 6.78
N VAL A 108 11.03 9.15 6.27
CA VAL A 108 12.47 9.12 6.01
C VAL A 108 13.29 9.60 7.22
N GLY A 109 12.64 10.04 8.30
CA GLY A 109 13.31 10.47 9.53
C GLY A 109 13.90 11.88 9.47
N SER A 110 13.34 12.77 8.64
CA SER A 110 13.78 14.17 8.58
C SER A 110 13.45 14.92 9.88
N PRO A 111 14.39 15.70 10.46
CA PRO A 111 14.19 16.41 11.74
C PRO A 111 13.14 17.52 11.67
N SER A 112 12.77 17.97 10.47
CA SER A 112 11.78 19.03 10.24
C SER A 112 10.33 18.53 10.30
N ALA A 113 10.12 17.21 10.24
CA ALA A 113 8.79 16.62 10.11
C ALA A 113 8.21 16.24 11.49
N ALA A 114 7.46 17.17 12.08
CA ALA A 114 6.63 16.86 13.25
C ALA A 114 5.22 16.48 12.79
N VAL A 115 4.85 15.24 13.07
CA VAL A 115 3.58 14.64 12.66
C VAL A 115 2.73 14.33 13.91
N SER A 116 1.40 14.31 13.77
CA SER A 116 0.49 13.93 14.85
C SER A 116 0.73 12.47 15.29
N GLN A 117 0.55 12.21 16.59
CA GLN A 117 0.71 10.86 17.14
C GLN A 117 -0.23 9.85 16.49
N ASP A 118 -1.44 10.29 16.12
CA ASP A 118 -2.45 9.44 15.48
C ASP A 118 -2.02 9.00 14.07
N LEU A 119 -1.32 9.86 13.32
CA LEU A 119 -0.76 9.50 12.02
C LEU A 119 0.43 8.56 12.16
N ALA A 120 1.32 8.80 13.13
CA ALA A 120 2.45 7.92 13.38
C ALA A 120 1.97 6.51 13.74
N GLN A 121 0.93 6.40 14.58
CA GLN A 121 0.29 5.13 14.91
C GLN A 121 -0.34 4.47 13.68
N LEU A 122 -0.97 5.25 12.79
CA LEU A 122 -1.53 4.72 11.55
C LEU A 122 -0.44 4.16 10.62
N LEU A 123 0.67 4.87 10.45
CA LEU A 123 1.81 4.40 9.63
C LEU A 123 2.40 3.09 10.18
N ILE A 124 2.44 2.94 11.50
CA ILE A 124 2.88 1.71 12.16
C ILE A 124 1.87 0.57 11.95
N GLN A 125 0.58 0.85 12.14
CA GLN A 125 -0.49 -0.15 11.92
C GLN A 125 -0.58 -0.60 10.46
N ALA A 126 -0.36 0.31 9.52
CA ALA A 126 -0.27 0.04 8.09
C ALA A 126 0.97 -0.78 7.70
N GLY A 127 1.87 -1.06 8.65
CA GLY A 127 3.12 -1.78 8.41
C GLY A 127 4.14 -0.98 7.59
N LEU A 128 3.95 0.32 7.43
CA LEU A 128 4.86 1.21 6.67
C LEU A 128 6.05 1.67 7.52
N MET A 129 5.88 1.72 8.84
CA MET A 129 6.93 2.00 9.81
C MET A 129 6.93 0.95 10.93
N LYS A 130 8.09 0.65 11.50
CA LYS A 130 8.22 -0.19 12.69
C LYS A 130 8.76 0.64 13.85
N SER A 131 8.20 0.42 15.03
CA SER A 131 8.76 0.91 16.28
C SER A 131 9.43 -0.26 16.97
N THR A 132 10.77 -0.30 16.96
CA THR A 132 11.55 -1.38 17.57
C THR A 132 11.58 -1.25 19.09
N GLU A 133 11.63 -0.02 19.61
CA GLU A 133 11.63 0.27 21.05
C GLU A 133 10.73 1.48 21.39
N PRO A 134 10.10 1.51 22.58
CA PRO A 134 9.31 2.65 23.04
C PRO A 134 10.24 3.83 23.36
N GLY A 135 10.37 4.78 22.42
CA GLY A 135 11.14 6.02 22.58
C GLY A 135 12.09 6.34 21.43
N GLU A 136 12.46 5.33 20.62
CA GLU A 136 13.22 5.55 19.39
C GLU A 136 12.31 6.06 18.26
N PRO A 137 12.83 6.90 17.34
CA PRO A 137 12.08 7.29 16.16
C PRO A 137 11.70 6.04 15.35
N PRO A 138 10.45 5.93 14.87
CA PRO A 138 10.04 4.79 14.08
C PRO A 138 10.89 4.70 12.80
N CYS A 139 11.34 3.49 12.46
CA CYS A 139 12.12 3.25 11.25
C CYS A 139 11.23 2.71 10.15
N ILE A 140 11.59 3.03 8.91
CA ILE A 140 10.84 2.60 7.72
C ILE A 140 10.93 1.07 7.55
N THR A 141 9.85 0.45 7.07
CA THR A 141 9.86 -0.98 6.72
C THR A 141 10.15 -1.19 5.23
N SER A 142 10.32 -2.44 4.80
CA SER A 142 10.41 -2.81 3.38
C SER A 142 9.21 -2.33 2.56
N ALA A 143 8.00 -2.46 3.12
CA ALA A 143 6.76 -1.99 2.52
C ALA A 143 6.67 -0.45 2.54
N GLY A 144 7.15 0.19 3.61
CA GLY A 144 7.27 1.65 3.70
C GLY A 144 8.16 2.23 2.61
N PHE A 145 9.30 1.59 2.31
CA PHE A 145 10.16 2.03 1.23
C PHE A 145 9.48 1.87 -0.13
N GLN A 146 8.85 0.72 -0.41
CA GLN A 146 8.06 0.54 -1.63
C GLN A 146 6.96 1.58 -1.79
N PHE A 147 6.28 1.91 -0.70
CA PHE A 147 5.26 2.95 -0.67
C PHE A 147 5.81 4.29 -1.15
N LEU A 148 6.99 4.71 -0.67
CA LEU A 148 7.63 5.96 -1.10
C LEU A 148 8.01 5.98 -2.60
N LEU A 149 8.11 4.80 -3.24
CA LEU A 149 8.40 4.69 -4.67
C LEU A 149 7.16 4.78 -5.56
N LEU A 150 5.97 4.58 -5.01
CA LEU A 150 4.72 4.67 -5.76
C LEU A 150 4.45 6.11 -6.21
N ASP A 151 3.58 6.28 -7.21
CA ASP A 151 3.05 7.59 -7.59
C ASP A 151 2.17 8.18 -6.48
N THR A 152 2.04 9.50 -6.45
CA THR A 152 1.30 10.21 -5.39
C THR A 152 -0.14 9.70 -5.24
N SER A 153 -0.80 9.35 -6.35
CA SER A 153 -2.18 8.87 -6.33
C SER A 153 -2.29 7.48 -5.71
N SER A 154 -1.41 6.55 -6.11
CA SER A 154 -1.35 5.21 -5.50
C SER A 154 -0.92 5.24 -4.04
N GLN A 155 0.02 6.12 -3.68
CA GLN A 155 0.40 6.34 -2.28
C GLN A 155 -0.83 6.76 -1.45
N LEU A 156 -1.54 7.79 -1.90
CA LEU A 156 -2.75 8.27 -1.24
C LEU A 156 -3.81 7.17 -1.14
N TRP A 157 -4.06 6.40 -2.21
CA TRP A 157 -5.05 5.33 -2.19
C TRP A 157 -4.68 4.20 -1.22
N TYR A 158 -3.42 3.74 -1.26
CA TYR A 158 -2.93 2.73 -0.31
C TYR A 158 -3.09 3.22 1.13
N PHE A 159 -2.71 4.47 1.39
CA PHE A 159 -2.82 5.08 2.71
C PHE A 159 -4.28 5.18 3.18
N MET A 160 -5.19 5.60 2.30
CA MET A 160 -6.62 5.69 2.60
C MET A 160 -7.25 4.31 2.84
N LEU A 161 -6.85 3.27 2.12
CA LEU A 161 -7.31 1.91 2.37
C LEU A 161 -6.90 1.40 3.76
N GLN A 162 -5.66 1.66 4.18
CA GLN A 162 -5.19 1.30 5.51
C GLN A 162 -5.91 2.11 6.61
N TYR A 163 -6.20 3.39 6.34
CA TYR A 163 -7.06 4.20 7.22
C TYR A 163 -8.46 3.57 7.35
N LEU A 164 -9.08 3.14 6.25
CA LEU A 164 -10.42 2.55 6.27
C LEU A 164 -10.47 1.21 7.01
N GLN A 165 -9.43 0.37 6.89
CA GLN A 165 -9.32 -0.89 7.64
C GLN A 165 -9.21 -0.65 9.16
N THR A 166 -8.59 0.46 9.57
CA THR A 166 -8.46 0.86 10.97
C THR A 166 -9.63 1.72 11.46
N ALA A 167 -10.54 2.13 10.59
CA ALA A 167 -11.66 2.98 10.97
C ALA A 167 -12.68 2.26 11.86
N GLU A 168 -12.90 0.96 11.61
CA GLU A 168 -13.84 0.13 12.37
C GLU A 168 -13.39 -0.05 13.83
N THR A 169 -12.09 -0.26 14.07
CA THR A 169 -11.53 -0.37 15.43
C THR A 169 -11.59 0.94 16.21
N ARG A 170 -11.66 2.09 15.52
CA ARG A 170 -11.85 3.42 16.11
C ARG A 170 -13.33 3.75 16.38
N GLY A 171 -14.25 2.86 16.05
CA GLY A 171 -15.69 3.05 16.25
C GLY A 171 -16.32 4.05 15.28
N MET A 172 -15.71 4.29 14.12
CA MET A 172 -16.32 5.11 13.07
C MET A 172 -17.12 4.24 12.10
N ASP A 173 -18.25 4.74 11.61
CA ASP A 173 -19.03 4.04 10.58
C ASP A 173 -18.31 4.08 9.23
N LEU A 174 -18.00 2.89 8.70
CA LEU A 174 -17.31 2.71 7.44
C LEU A 174 -18.15 3.21 6.25
N VAL A 175 -19.48 3.05 6.32
CA VAL A 175 -20.38 3.43 5.22
C VAL A 175 -20.42 4.95 5.07
N GLU A 176 -20.59 5.69 6.16
CA GLU A 176 -20.53 7.15 6.17
C GLU A 176 -19.18 7.69 5.64
N ILE A 177 -18.06 7.15 6.14
CA ILE A 177 -16.71 7.61 5.72
C ILE A 177 -16.48 7.35 4.24
N LEU A 178 -16.81 6.16 3.76
CA LEU A 178 -16.60 5.79 2.36
C LEU A 178 -17.50 6.62 1.43
N SER A 179 -18.76 6.83 1.81
CA SER A 179 -19.67 7.71 1.09
C SER A 179 -19.13 9.14 1.02
N PHE A 180 -18.58 9.66 2.13
CA PHE A 180 -17.99 10.99 2.16
C PHE A 180 -16.72 11.09 1.30
N LEU A 181 -15.87 10.07 1.29
CA LEU A 181 -14.67 10.02 0.45
C LEU A 181 -15.04 10.07 -1.04
N PHE A 182 -16.03 9.29 -1.47
CA PHE A 182 -16.51 9.36 -2.85
C PHE A 182 -17.16 10.71 -3.16
N GLN A 183 -17.92 11.29 -2.23
CA GLN A 183 -18.47 12.64 -2.39
C GLN A 183 -17.35 13.68 -2.57
N LEU A 184 -16.26 13.55 -1.81
CA LEU A 184 -15.10 14.43 -1.90
C LEU A 184 -14.43 14.34 -3.28
N SER A 185 -14.36 13.14 -3.88
CA SER A 185 -13.78 12.97 -5.21
C SER A 185 -14.56 13.65 -6.34
N PHE A 186 -15.88 13.81 -6.19
CA PHE A 186 -16.73 14.52 -7.17
C PHE A 186 -16.87 16.02 -6.88
N SER A 187 -16.15 16.53 -5.87
CA SER A 187 -16.22 17.94 -5.51
C SER A 187 -15.47 18.83 -6.51
N THR A 188 -15.97 20.04 -6.74
CA THR A 188 -15.31 21.04 -7.59
C THR A 188 -14.20 21.78 -6.85
N LEU A 189 -13.01 21.89 -7.47
CA LEU A 189 -11.90 22.68 -6.95
C LEU A 189 -12.27 24.15 -6.75
N GLY A 190 -11.77 24.75 -5.66
CA GLY A 190 -11.96 26.17 -5.36
C GLY A 190 -13.35 26.54 -4.81
N LYS A 191 -14.27 25.59 -4.72
CA LYS A 191 -15.57 25.79 -4.07
C LYS A 191 -15.50 25.44 -2.58
N ASP A 192 -16.15 26.23 -1.75
CA ASP A 192 -16.35 25.93 -0.34
C ASP A 192 -17.54 25.00 -0.12
N TYR A 193 -17.40 24.10 0.85
CA TYR A 193 -18.44 23.19 1.28
C TYR A 193 -18.70 23.36 2.77
N SER A 194 -19.96 23.21 3.16
CA SER A 194 -20.39 23.30 4.55
C SER A 194 -20.14 22.00 5.31
N VAL A 195 -19.84 22.14 6.60
CA VAL A 195 -19.66 21.06 7.58
C VAL A 195 -20.97 20.78 8.35
N GLU A 196 -22.02 21.57 8.09
CA GLU A 196 -23.30 21.43 8.79
C GLU A 196 -23.99 20.10 8.43
N GLY A 197 -24.49 19.38 9.44
CA GLY A 197 -25.11 18.06 9.26
C GLY A 197 -24.17 16.86 9.27
N MET A 198 -22.85 17.06 9.43
CA MET A 198 -21.90 15.95 9.62
C MET A 198 -21.98 15.35 11.03
N SER A 199 -21.88 14.03 11.13
CA SER A 199 -21.73 13.28 12.38
C SER A 199 -20.37 13.55 13.04
N ASP A 200 -20.26 13.32 14.36
CA ASP A 200 -18.99 13.52 15.11
C ASP A 200 -17.83 12.65 14.58
N SER A 201 -18.14 11.46 14.04
CA SER A 201 -17.20 10.59 13.33
C SER A 201 -16.67 11.25 12.05
N LEU A 202 -17.56 11.82 11.22
CA LEU A 202 -17.18 12.53 10.00
C LEU A 202 -16.38 13.80 10.29
N LEU A 203 -16.68 14.52 11.38
CA LEU A 203 -15.89 15.67 11.81
C LEU A 203 -14.46 15.28 12.19
N THR A 204 -14.32 14.15 12.89
CA THR A 204 -13.01 13.58 13.24
C THR A 204 -12.25 13.16 11.97
N PHE A 205 -12.93 12.46 11.06
CA PHE A 205 -12.35 12.08 9.77
C PHE A 205 -11.90 13.29 8.94
N LEU A 206 -12.71 14.35 8.92
CA LEU A 206 -12.37 15.60 8.22
C LEU A 206 -11.13 16.28 8.81
N GLN A 207 -10.89 16.17 10.13
CA GLN A 207 -9.63 16.62 10.72
C GLN A 207 -8.43 15.78 10.25
N HIS A 208 -8.58 14.46 10.14
CA HIS A 208 -7.51 13.61 9.61
C HIS A 208 -7.23 13.92 8.13
N LEU A 209 -8.26 14.08 7.30
CA LEU A 209 -8.10 14.51 5.90
C LEU A 209 -7.40 15.87 5.79
N ARG A 210 -7.63 16.77 6.75
CA ARG A 210 -6.95 18.06 6.82
C ARG A 210 -5.46 17.92 7.14
N GLU A 211 -5.11 16.98 8.01
CA GLU A 211 -3.72 16.66 8.34
C GLU A 211 -3.00 16.02 7.15
N PHE A 212 -3.69 15.18 6.37
CA PHE A 212 -3.15 14.56 5.16
C PHE A 212 -3.00 15.56 3.99
N GLY A 213 -3.67 16.72 4.06
CA GLY A 213 -3.68 17.71 2.98
C GLY A 213 -4.74 17.46 1.89
N LEU A 214 -5.67 16.51 2.09
CA LEU A 214 -6.79 16.26 1.16
C LEU A 214 -7.87 17.34 1.25
N VAL A 215 -8.03 17.95 2.43
CA VAL A 215 -8.93 19.09 2.62
C VAL A 215 -8.20 20.23 3.29
N PHE A 216 -8.59 21.45 2.93
CA PHE A 216 -8.14 22.65 3.60
C PHE A 216 -9.27 23.18 4.50
N GLN A 217 -8.94 23.39 5.78
CA GLN A 217 -9.75 24.19 6.69
C GLN A 217 -8.87 25.21 7.40
N ARG A 218 -9.34 26.47 7.40
CA ARG A 218 -8.64 27.58 8.05
C ARG A 218 -8.46 27.36 9.56
N LYS A 219 -9.49 26.84 10.24
CA LYS A 219 -9.48 26.53 11.68
C LYS A 219 -10.09 25.14 11.88
N ARG A 220 -9.67 24.41 12.94
CA ARG A 220 -10.21 23.08 13.28
C ARG A 220 -11.74 23.07 13.44
N LYS A 221 -12.33 24.17 13.92
CA LYS A 221 -13.79 24.33 14.10
C LYS A 221 -14.45 25.19 12.99
N SER A 222 -13.81 25.31 11.83
CA SER A 222 -14.38 26.03 10.70
C SER A 222 -15.61 25.30 10.19
N ARG A 223 -16.70 26.05 9.91
CA ARG A 223 -17.90 25.49 9.27
C ARG A 223 -17.73 25.24 7.77
N ARG A 224 -16.60 25.66 7.20
CA ARG A 224 -16.27 25.51 5.78
C ARG A 224 -14.98 24.73 5.57
N TYR A 225 -14.97 23.90 4.54
CA TYR A 225 -13.78 23.23 4.03
C TYR A 225 -13.66 23.37 2.51
N TYR A 226 -12.43 23.25 2.02
CA TYR A 226 -12.08 23.29 0.59
C TYR A 226 -11.38 21.98 0.21
N PRO A 227 -11.90 21.22 -0.76
CA PRO A 227 -11.21 20.06 -1.32
C PRO A 227 -9.94 20.49 -2.06
N THR A 228 -8.85 19.73 -1.91
CA THR A 228 -7.62 19.93 -2.67
C THR A 228 -7.57 19.01 -3.89
N ARG A 229 -6.63 19.25 -4.81
CA ARG A 229 -6.47 18.40 -6.00
C ARG A 229 -6.12 16.96 -5.66
N LEU A 230 -5.42 16.72 -4.54
CA LEU A 230 -5.12 15.36 -4.06
C LEU A 230 -6.39 14.56 -3.77
N ALA A 231 -7.42 15.18 -3.20
CA ALA A 231 -8.66 14.51 -2.87
C ALA A 231 -9.50 14.13 -4.10
N ILE A 232 -9.47 14.97 -5.13
CA ILE A 232 -10.16 14.70 -6.40
C ILE A 232 -9.42 13.62 -7.19
N ASN A 233 -8.08 13.68 -7.19
CA ASN A 233 -7.26 12.69 -7.88
C ASN A 233 -7.22 11.32 -7.20
N LEU A 234 -7.67 11.23 -5.94
CA LEU A 234 -7.73 9.99 -5.18
C LEU A 234 -8.52 8.90 -5.92
N SER A 235 -9.62 9.25 -6.60
CA SER A 235 -10.43 8.30 -7.38
C SER A 235 -10.01 8.18 -8.85
N SER A 236 -9.13 9.05 -9.35
CA SER A 236 -8.64 8.99 -10.73
C SER A 236 -7.36 8.16 -10.88
N GLY A 237 -6.60 7.96 -9.78
CA GLY A 237 -5.40 7.12 -9.74
C GLY A 237 -5.62 5.65 -10.12
N ILE A 238 -6.87 5.17 -10.09
CA ILE A 238 -7.25 3.81 -10.47
C ILE A 238 -7.18 3.57 -11.99
N SER A 239 -7.17 4.65 -12.81
CA SER A 239 -7.27 4.55 -14.27
C SER A 239 -5.90 4.62 -15.00
N GLY A 240 -4.78 4.66 -14.29
CA GLY A 240 -3.44 4.62 -14.89
C GLY A 240 -3.07 5.82 -15.79
N THR A 241 -3.90 6.87 -15.81
CA THR A 241 -3.75 8.05 -16.70
C THR A 241 -3.29 9.31 -15.99
N THR A 242 -2.49 9.21 -14.92
CA THR A 242 -1.79 10.38 -14.38
C THR A 242 -0.40 10.49 -15.03
N VAL A 243 -0.25 11.52 -15.86
CA VAL A 243 1.05 12.02 -16.31
C VAL A 243 1.70 12.65 -15.08
N ASP A 244 2.53 11.90 -14.37
CA ASP A 244 3.37 12.45 -13.31
C ASP A 244 4.26 13.56 -13.90
N THR A 245 4.03 14.80 -13.50
CA THR A 245 4.87 15.96 -13.84
C THR A 245 6.30 15.83 -13.28
N HIS A 246 6.51 14.94 -12.30
CA HIS A 246 7.81 14.61 -11.70
C HIS A 246 8.48 13.36 -12.27
N ASN A 247 8.02 12.83 -13.42
CA ASN A 247 8.57 11.61 -14.02
C ASN A 247 9.78 11.84 -14.95
N GLN A 248 10.34 13.06 -14.98
CA GLN A 248 11.66 13.24 -15.57
C GLN A 248 12.67 12.59 -14.64
N GLY A 249 13.22 11.46 -15.04
CA GLY A 249 14.29 10.82 -14.31
C GLY A 249 15.45 11.79 -14.14
N PHE A 250 16.01 11.83 -12.94
CA PHE A 250 16.99 12.82 -12.52
C PHE A 250 18.30 12.17 -12.02
N ILE A 251 18.37 10.85 -11.99
CA ILE A 251 19.49 10.11 -11.42
C ILE A 251 20.41 9.58 -12.52
N ILE A 252 21.71 9.84 -12.38
CA ILE A 252 22.78 9.21 -13.17
C ILE A 252 23.63 8.39 -12.21
N VAL A 253 23.90 7.13 -12.55
CA VAL A 253 24.77 6.26 -11.75
C VAL A 253 25.98 5.83 -12.59
N GLU A 254 27.17 6.01 -12.04
CA GLU A 254 28.44 5.67 -12.68
C GLU A 254 29.08 4.41 -12.09
N THR A 255 29.98 3.76 -12.85
CA THR A 255 30.67 2.51 -12.47
C THR A 255 31.58 2.63 -11.24
N ASN A 256 31.87 3.84 -10.78
CA ASN A 256 32.63 4.16 -9.56
C ASN A 256 31.74 4.22 -8.30
N TYR A 257 30.51 3.72 -8.36
CA TYR A 257 29.50 3.75 -7.29
C TYR A 257 29.01 5.15 -6.91
N ARG A 258 29.24 6.16 -7.75
CA ARG A 258 28.68 7.51 -7.54
C ARG A 258 27.33 7.67 -8.19
N ILE A 259 26.44 8.32 -7.46
CA ILE A 259 25.11 8.74 -7.87
C ILE A 259 25.13 10.26 -8.01
N TYR A 260 24.71 10.74 -9.17
CA TYR A 260 24.51 12.15 -9.48
C TYR A 260 23.01 12.38 -9.65
N ALA A 261 22.39 13.09 -8.72
CA ALA A 261 20.96 13.35 -8.72
C ALA A 261 20.69 14.84 -8.99
N TYR A 262 20.02 15.11 -10.11
CA TYR A 262 19.65 16.46 -10.53
C TYR A 262 18.28 16.84 -9.95
N THR A 263 18.25 17.13 -8.65
CA THR A 263 17.02 17.48 -7.94
C THR A 263 17.30 18.49 -6.84
N ASP A 264 16.33 19.37 -6.62
CA ASP A 264 16.23 20.31 -5.52
C ASP A 264 15.26 19.83 -4.42
N SER A 265 14.46 18.78 -4.71
CA SER A 265 13.50 18.22 -3.77
C SER A 265 14.20 17.53 -2.59
N GLU A 266 13.98 18.05 -1.38
CA GLU A 266 14.56 17.48 -0.16
C GLU A 266 14.12 16.03 0.07
N LEU A 267 12.90 15.67 -0.33
CA LEU A 267 12.37 14.32 -0.19
C LEU A 267 13.19 13.33 -1.04
N GLN A 268 13.45 13.68 -2.30
CA GLN A 268 14.23 12.82 -3.20
C GLN A 268 15.68 12.67 -2.72
N ILE A 269 16.25 13.73 -2.17
CA ILE A 269 17.58 13.69 -1.54
C ILE A 269 17.55 12.75 -0.33
N ALA A 270 16.56 12.87 0.53
CA ALA A 270 16.42 12.01 1.71
C ALA A 270 16.24 10.54 1.32
N LEU A 271 15.50 10.24 0.25
CA LEU A 271 15.37 8.87 -0.29
C LEU A 271 16.71 8.28 -0.75
N ILE A 272 17.54 9.08 -1.42
CA ILE A 272 18.89 8.65 -1.84
C ILE A 272 19.77 8.42 -0.60
N ALA A 273 19.64 9.25 0.44
CA ALA A 273 20.41 9.12 1.67
C ALA A 273 20.10 7.84 2.47
N LEU A 274 18.94 7.19 2.23
CA LEU A 274 18.59 5.94 2.90
C LEU A 274 19.52 4.77 2.57
N PHE A 275 20.12 4.77 1.38
CA PHE A 275 20.95 3.67 0.89
C PHE A 275 22.31 4.11 0.33
N SER A 276 22.68 5.39 0.50
CA SER A 276 23.94 5.94 0.03
C SER A 276 24.45 7.05 0.96
N GLU A 277 25.75 7.31 0.90
CA GLU A 277 26.40 8.38 1.65
C GLU A 277 26.45 9.66 0.82
N MET A 278 25.95 10.76 1.38
CA MET A 278 25.96 12.07 0.71
C MET A 278 27.37 12.68 0.77
N LEU A 279 27.96 12.97 -0.38
CA LEU A 279 29.29 13.60 -0.49
C LEU A 279 29.19 15.11 -0.61
N TYR A 280 28.37 15.59 -1.58
CA TYR A 280 28.24 17.01 -1.89
C TYR A 280 26.78 17.35 -2.21
N ARG A 281 26.33 18.50 -1.71
CA ARG A 281 25.02 19.10 -2.03
C ARG A 281 25.23 20.46 -2.69
N PHE A 282 24.91 20.54 -3.97
CA PHE A 282 24.80 21.79 -4.72
C PHE A 282 23.31 22.17 -4.88
N PRO A 283 22.97 23.39 -5.32
CA PRO A 283 21.58 23.84 -5.43
C PRO A 283 20.67 22.99 -6.32
N ASN A 284 21.21 22.32 -7.35
CA ASN A 284 20.45 21.50 -8.31
C ASN A 284 21.13 20.15 -8.62
N LEU A 285 22.14 19.78 -7.84
CA LEU A 285 22.91 18.56 -8.03
C LEU A 285 23.33 18.02 -6.67
N VAL A 286 22.99 16.77 -6.42
CA VAL A 286 23.47 16.04 -5.26
C VAL A 286 24.37 14.91 -5.73
N VAL A 287 25.54 14.79 -5.11
CA VAL A 287 26.49 13.71 -5.35
C VAL A 287 26.49 12.81 -4.12
N ALA A 288 26.11 11.56 -4.32
CA ALA A 288 26.14 10.53 -3.30
C ALA A 288 27.01 9.35 -3.75
N GLN A 289 27.44 8.53 -2.81
CA GLN A 289 28.23 7.33 -3.07
C GLN A 289 27.58 6.12 -2.42
N VAL A 290 27.38 5.06 -3.21
CA VAL A 290 26.89 3.78 -2.71
C VAL A 290 28.07 3.02 -2.12
N THR A 291 28.04 2.80 -0.82
CA THR A 291 29.08 2.06 -0.08
C THR A 291 28.51 0.74 0.44
N ARG A 292 29.39 -0.20 0.78
CA ARG A 292 28.98 -1.46 1.43
C ARG A 292 28.20 -1.20 2.71
N ASP A 293 28.70 -0.29 3.55
CA ASP A 293 28.14 -0.03 4.88
C ASP A 293 26.77 0.66 4.77
N SER A 294 26.61 1.62 3.86
CA SER A 294 25.30 2.28 3.62
C SER A 294 24.25 1.32 3.09
N VAL A 295 24.60 0.42 2.16
CA VAL A 295 23.67 -0.61 1.66
C VAL A 295 23.33 -1.61 2.76
N GLN A 296 24.30 -2.05 3.56
CA GLN A 296 24.03 -2.94 4.70
C GLN A 296 23.11 -2.29 5.75
N GLN A 297 23.28 -0.99 6.01
CA GLN A 297 22.39 -0.23 6.88
C GLN A 297 20.97 -0.11 6.30
N ALA A 298 20.83 0.14 5.00
CA ALA A 298 19.53 0.15 4.32
C ALA A 298 18.82 -1.20 4.45
N ILE A 299 19.54 -2.30 4.27
CA ILE A 299 19.00 -3.66 4.41
C ILE A 299 18.69 -3.97 5.88
N ALA A 300 19.46 -3.45 6.85
CA ALA A 300 19.13 -3.52 8.28
C ALA A 300 17.78 -2.88 8.60
N ASN A 301 17.45 -1.79 7.91
CA ASN A 301 16.16 -1.12 7.99
C ASN A 301 15.06 -1.87 7.22
N GLY A 302 15.40 -2.82 6.36
CA GLY A 302 14.47 -3.67 5.61
C GLY A 302 14.33 -3.30 4.14
N ILE A 303 15.19 -2.42 3.62
CA ILE A 303 15.20 -2.06 2.20
C ILE A 303 15.97 -3.14 1.43
N THR A 304 15.31 -3.83 0.50
CA THR A 304 15.93 -4.91 -0.29
C THR A 304 16.79 -4.38 -1.44
N ALA A 305 17.76 -5.18 -1.91
CA ALA A 305 18.61 -4.80 -3.05
C ALA A 305 17.80 -4.51 -4.32
N ASP A 306 16.81 -5.36 -4.62
CA ASP A 306 15.99 -5.19 -5.82
C ASP A 306 15.11 -3.94 -5.77
N GLN A 307 14.68 -3.51 -4.58
CA GLN A 307 13.97 -2.23 -4.42
C GLN A 307 14.88 -1.03 -4.71
N ILE A 308 16.14 -1.06 -4.23
CA ILE A 308 17.13 -0.02 -4.53
C ILE A 308 17.40 0.05 -6.04
N ILE A 309 17.62 -1.11 -6.67
CA ILE A 309 17.87 -1.20 -8.11
C ILE A 309 16.65 -0.72 -8.91
N HIS A 310 15.45 -1.09 -8.47
CA HIS A 310 14.21 -0.62 -9.10
C HIS A 310 14.07 0.89 -9.00
N PHE A 311 14.33 1.49 -7.84
CA PHE A 311 14.32 2.94 -7.66
C PHE A 311 15.29 3.66 -8.62
N LEU A 312 16.55 3.21 -8.66
CA LEU A 312 17.57 3.79 -9.53
C LEU A 312 17.20 3.66 -11.02
N ARG A 313 16.52 2.57 -11.41
CA ARG A 313 16.07 2.35 -12.79
C ARG A 313 14.89 3.23 -13.16
N THR A 314 13.88 3.33 -12.30
CA THR A 314 12.65 4.09 -12.56
C THR A 314 12.91 5.60 -12.58
N ARG A 315 13.86 6.09 -11.77
CA ARG A 315 14.24 7.52 -11.71
C ARG A 315 15.50 7.85 -12.53
N ALA A 316 15.94 6.97 -13.43
CA ALA A 316 17.13 7.16 -14.25
C ALA A 316 16.96 8.31 -15.25
N HIS A 317 17.99 9.14 -15.38
CA HIS A 317 17.99 10.28 -16.29
C HIS A 317 17.80 9.84 -17.76
N PRO A 318 17.12 10.64 -18.62
CA PRO A 318 16.86 10.27 -20.02
C PRO A 318 18.10 9.90 -20.83
N VAL A 319 19.27 10.44 -20.47
CA VAL A 319 20.56 10.07 -21.11
C VAL A 319 20.94 8.62 -20.81
N MET A 320 20.70 8.18 -19.58
CA MET A 320 21.02 6.84 -19.10
C MET A 320 20.00 5.81 -19.61
N LEU A 321 18.73 6.20 -19.75
CA LEU A 321 17.68 5.38 -20.37
C LEU A 321 17.96 5.01 -21.84
N LYS A 322 18.83 5.77 -22.53
CA LYS A 322 19.26 5.44 -23.91
C LYS A 322 20.25 4.26 -23.95
N GLN A 323 20.88 3.92 -22.84
CA GLN A 323 21.86 2.85 -22.74
C GLN A 323 21.18 1.55 -22.30
N ILE A 324 21.61 0.42 -22.87
CA ILE A 324 21.13 -0.92 -22.51
C ILE A 324 22.35 -1.73 -22.07
N PRO A 325 22.40 -2.23 -20.83
CA PRO A 325 21.43 -2.03 -19.74
C PRO A 325 21.44 -0.59 -19.18
N VAL A 326 20.29 -0.11 -18.67
CA VAL A 326 20.14 1.25 -18.11
C VAL A 326 21.11 1.50 -16.97
N LEU A 327 21.20 0.53 -16.04
CA LEU A 327 22.15 0.57 -14.92
C LEU A 327 23.38 -0.28 -15.25
N PRO A 328 24.60 0.18 -14.94
CA PRO A 328 25.80 -0.64 -15.09
C PRO A 328 25.68 -1.95 -14.28
N PRO A 329 25.96 -3.12 -14.89
CA PRO A 329 25.77 -4.42 -14.24
C PRO A 329 26.68 -4.59 -13.01
N THR A 330 27.85 -3.96 -13.02
CA THR A 330 28.78 -3.96 -11.88
C THR A 330 28.13 -3.46 -10.60
N ILE A 331 27.27 -2.43 -10.69
CA ILE A 331 26.61 -1.84 -9.53
C ILE A 331 25.44 -2.71 -9.09
N THR A 332 24.62 -3.18 -10.03
CA THR A 332 23.47 -4.02 -9.70
C THR A 332 23.90 -5.32 -9.04
N ASP A 333 24.97 -5.93 -9.53
CA ASP A 333 25.48 -7.18 -8.98
C ASP A 333 26.14 -6.94 -7.62
N GLN A 334 26.89 -5.84 -7.47
CA GLN A 334 27.54 -5.50 -6.21
C GLN A 334 26.54 -5.25 -5.08
N ILE A 335 25.44 -4.54 -5.35
CA ILE A 335 24.38 -4.29 -4.36
C ILE A 335 23.74 -5.61 -3.90
N ARG A 336 23.49 -6.54 -4.84
CA ARG A 336 22.96 -7.88 -4.51
C ARG A 336 23.95 -8.71 -3.71
N LEU A 337 25.25 -8.64 -4.04
CA LEU A 337 26.29 -9.34 -3.27
C LEU A 337 26.34 -8.84 -1.83
N TRP A 338 26.24 -7.51 -1.61
CA TRP A 338 26.20 -6.95 -0.27
C TRP A 338 24.98 -7.37 0.55
N GLU A 339 23.84 -7.63 -0.09
CA GLU A 339 22.67 -8.22 0.57
C GLU A 339 22.90 -9.69 0.94
N LEU A 340 23.45 -10.48 0.01
CA LEU A 340 23.77 -11.89 0.25
C LEU A 340 24.81 -12.08 1.36
N GLU A 341 25.69 -11.10 1.61
CA GLU A 341 26.62 -11.13 2.73
C GLU A 341 25.92 -11.21 4.10
N ARG A 342 24.73 -10.62 4.23
CA ARG A 342 23.93 -10.71 5.46
C ARG A 342 23.20 -12.04 5.56
N ASP A 343 22.65 -12.53 4.45
CA ASP A 343 21.86 -13.77 4.39
C ASP A 343 22.70 -15.06 4.40
N ARG A 344 23.99 -14.97 4.73
CA ARG A 344 24.90 -16.13 4.83
C ARG A 344 24.51 -17.11 5.93
N LEU A 345 23.90 -16.62 7.01
CA LEU A 345 23.50 -17.43 8.16
C LEU A 345 21.98 -17.48 8.26
N ARG A 346 21.42 -18.69 8.20
CA ARG A 346 20.01 -18.93 8.49
C ARG A 346 19.87 -19.39 9.94
N PHE A 347 19.24 -18.56 10.76
CA PHE A 347 18.92 -18.92 12.13
C PHE A 347 17.65 -19.76 12.14
N SER A 348 17.77 -21.00 12.61
CA SER A 348 16.64 -21.90 12.81
C SER A 348 16.71 -22.41 14.24
N GLU A 349 15.68 -22.07 15.03
CA GLU A 349 15.56 -22.60 16.38
C GLU A 349 15.14 -24.07 16.32
N GLY A 350 15.71 -24.89 17.20
CA GLY A 350 15.41 -26.32 17.20
C GLY A 350 15.88 -27.03 18.46
N VAL A 351 15.24 -28.16 18.72
CA VAL A 351 15.60 -29.06 19.83
C VAL A 351 16.40 -30.22 19.27
N LEU A 352 17.60 -30.43 19.82
CA LEU A 352 18.49 -31.52 19.44
C LEU A 352 18.11 -32.82 20.17
N TYR A 353 17.93 -33.89 19.40
CA TYR A 353 17.86 -35.26 19.90
C TYR A 353 19.18 -35.96 19.58
N ASN A 354 19.80 -36.50 20.62
CA ASN A 354 21.05 -37.26 20.54
C ASN A 354 20.96 -38.51 21.44
N GLN A 355 22.03 -39.31 21.47
CA GLN A 355 22.17 -40.49 22.33
C GLN A 355 21.13 -41.60 22.08
N PHE A 356 20.78 -41.85 20.82
CA PHE A 356 20.00 -43.04 20.46
C PHE A 356 20.82 -44.31 20.73
N LEU A 357 20.23 -45.27 21.45
CA LEU A 357 20.86 -46.56 21.76
C LEU A 357 20.92 -47.45 20.52
N SER A 358 19.81 -47.54 19.77
CA SER A 358 19.67 -48.32 18.53
C SER A 358 19.56 -47.44 17.29
N GLN A 359 20.02 -47.96 16.15
CA GLN A 359 19.83 -47.34 14.84
C GLN A 359 18.34 -47.34 14.43
N VAL A 360 17.62 -48.40 14.80
CA VAL A 360 16.19 -48.57 14.47
C VAL A 360 15.35 -47.50 15.18
N ASP A 361 15.67 -47.22 16.45
CA ASP A 361 15.01 -46.18 17.26
C ASP A 361 15.17 -44.79 16.64
N PHE A 362 16.38 -44.49 16.15
CA PHE A 362 16.68 -43.24 15.46
C PHE A 362 15.89 -43.13 14.16
N GLU A 363 15.90 -44.16 13.32
CA GLU A 363 15.20 -44.15 12.03
C GLU A 363 13.69 -44.03 12.20
N LEU A 364 13.14 -44.68 13.21
CA LEU A 364 11.72 -44.62 13.53
C LEU A 364 11.29 -43.22 14.00
N LEU A 365 12.05 -42.60 14.91
CA LEU A 365 11.75 -41.24 15.38
C LEU A 365 11.94 -40.20 14.27
N ARG A 366 12.97 -40.38 13.44
CA ARG A 366 13.27 -39.53 12.27
C ARG A 366 12.15 -39.60 11.24
N ASN A 367 11.69 -40.80 10.88
CA ASN A 367 10.62 -40.98 9.90
C ASN A 367 9.32 -40.33 10.40
N HIS A 368 8.96 -40.56 11.67
CA HIS A 368 7.81 -39.91 12.28
C HIS A 368 7.92 -38.36 12.30
N ALA A 369 9.10 -37.81 12.62
CA ALA A 369 9.33 -36.36 12.57
C ALA A 369 9.29 -35.78 11.15
N ARG A 370 9.69 -36.59 10.15
CA ARG A 370 9.61 -36.23 8.73
C ARG A 370 8.16 -36.23 8.23
N ASP A 371 7.38 -37.23 8.62
CA ASP A 371 5.96 -37.36 8.25
C ASP A 371 5.12 -36.22 8.84
N LEU A 372 5.47 -35.74 10.03
CA LEU A 372 4.87 -34.57 10.67
C LEU A 372 5.38 -33.23 10.12
N GLY A 373 6.43 -33.21 9.28
CA GLY A 373 7.01 -31.99 8.74
C GLY A 373 7.75 -31.13 9.76
N VAL A 374 8.19 -31.70 10.90
CA VAL A 374 8.83 -30.96 12.00
C VAL A 374 10.35 -31.15 12.07
N LEU A 375 10.92 -31.97 11.18
CA LEU A 375 12.35 -32.26 11.12
C LEU A 375 13.12 -31.12 10.41
N VAL A 376 14.08 -30.51 11.11
CA VAL A 376 14.90 -29.39 10.61
C VAL A 376 16.25 -29.87 10.05
N PHE A 377 16.88 -30.81 10.75
CA PHE A 377 18.19 -31.34 10.35
C PHE A 377 18.32 -32.80 10.78
N GLU A 378 19.00 -33.62 9.96
CA GLU A 378 19.35 -34.99 10.31
C GLU A 378 20.82 -35.29 9.99
N ASN A 379 21.45 -36.08 10.86
CA ASN A 379 22.75 -36.69 10.62
C ASN A 379 22.70 -38.17 11.00
N PRO A 380 22.46 -39.07 10.03
CA PRO A 380 22.40 -40.51 10.27
C PRO A 380 23.69 -41.09 10.85
N ALA A 381 24.86 -40.61 10.42
CA ALA A 381 26.16 -41.14 10.85
C ALA A 381 26.41 -40.94 12.35
N LYS A 382 25.94 -39.81 12.91
CA LYS A 382 26.05 -39.53 14.35
C LYS A 382 24.75 -39.79 15.11
N ARG A 383 23.68 -40.24 14.44
CA ARG A 383 22.32 -40.39 14.99
C ARG A 383 21.86 -39.11 15.70
N LEU A 384 21.97 -37.98 14.98
CA LEU A 384 21.50 -36.68 15.46
C LEU A 384 20.31 -36.26 14.63
N MET A 385 19.29 -35.70 15.28
CA MET A 385 18.20 -35.02 14.60
C MET A 385 17.81 -33.76 15.36
N VAL A 386 17.45 -32.72 14.63
CA VAL A 386 16.93 -31.47 15.17
C VAL A 386 15.50 -31.33 14.69
N VAL A 387 14.59 -31.05 15.61
CA VAL A 387 13.18 -30.77 15.29
C VAL A 387 12.79 -29.36 15.73
N THR A 388 11.72 -28.83 15.16
CA THR A 388 11.19 -27.53 15.55
C THR A 388 10.71 -27.53 17.01
N PRO A 389 10.81 -26.42 17.75
CA PRO A 389 10.33 -26.34 19.13
C PRO A 389 8.83 -26.66 19.25
N ALA A 390 8.02 -26.24 18.28
CA ALA A 390 6.59 -26.52 18.22
C ALA A 390 6.29 -28.03 18.09
N GLY A 391 7.09 -28.76 17.31
CA GLY A 391 6.93 -30.21 17.10
C GLY A 391 7.53 -31.08 18.20
N HIS A 392 8.27 -30.51 19.16
CA HIS A 392 8.98 -31.26 20.20
C HIS A 392 8.05 -32.10 21.07
N SER A 393 6.89 -31.54 21.45
CA SER A 393 5.88 -32.19 22.30
C SER A 393 5.33 -33.47 21.67
N ASP A 394 5.01 -33.42 20.37
CA ASP A 394 4.41 -34.52 19.62
C ASP A 394 5.39 -35.66 19.39
N VAL A 395 6.62 -35.33 19.00
CA VAL A 395 7.72 -36.30 18.84
C VAL A 395 8.03 -36.99 20.16
N LYS A 396 8.06 -36.24 21.28
CA LYS A 396 8.26 -36.80 22.62
C LYS A 396 7.11 -37.70 23.06
N ARG A 397 5.87 -37.34 22.74
CA ARG A 397 4.67 -38.14 23.06
C ARG A 397 4.64 -39.44 22.28
N PHE A 398 5.08 -39.43 21.02
CA PHE A 398 5.24 -40.63 20.21
C PHE A 398 6.31 -41.57 20.79
N TRP A 399 7.48 -41.03 21.15
CA TRP A 399 8.56 -41.82 21.75
C TRP A 399 8.16 -42.48 23.09
N LYS A 400 7.44 -41.75 23.96
CA LYS A 400 6.92 -42.30 25.22
C LYS A 400 5.89 -43.41 25.00
N ARG A 401 5.02 -43.29 23.99
CA ARG A 401 4.04 -44.32 23.64
C ARG A 401 4.72 -45.59 23.15
N GLN A 402 5.76 -45.47 22.33
CA GLN A 402 6.56 -46.61 21.89
C GLN A 402 7.26 -47.32 23.04
N LYS A 403 7.94 -46.58 23.94
CA LYS A 403 8.58 -47.17 25.13
C LYS A 403 7.65 -47.87 26.11
N HIS A 404 6.35 -47.56 26.08
CA HIS A 404 5.35 -48.25 26.90
C HIS A 404 4.70 -49.44 26.18
N SER A 405 4.89 -49.56 24.87
CA SER A 405 4.35 -50.64 24.04
C SER A 405 5.37 -51.77 23.82
N THR A 406 6.62 -51.58 24.23
CA THR A 406 7.70 -52.57 24.27
C THR A 406 8.02 -52.90 25.71
#